data_AF-A0A699R8P9-F1
#
_entry.id   AF-A0A699R8P9-F1
#
_cell.length_a   1.000
_cell.length_b   1.000
_cell.length_c   1.000
_cell.angle_alpha   90.00
_cell.angle_beta   90.00
_cell.angle_gamma   90.00
#
_symmetry.space_group_name_H-M   'P 1'
#
loop_
_entity.id
_entity.type
_entity.pdbx_description
1 polymer ?
#
loop_
_entity_poly.entity_id
_entity_poly.type
_entity_poly.pdbx_seq_one_letter_code
_entity_poly.pdbx_strand_id
1 'polypeptide(L)' 'MATTVAQEIALDNALVALEKQVEIGKCNMRIDPEKTRKEHSYQVVLDALALTTCYPAFLITASVPLI' A
#
# COMPACT_ATOMS: atom_id res chain seq x y z
N MET A 1 -18.96 -0.29 4.69
CA MET A 1 -18.76 -1.73 4.95
C MET A 1 -17.26 -1.94 4.95
N ALA A 2 -16.66 -2.21 6.11
CA ALA A 2 -15.22 -2.35 6.22
C ALA A 2 -14.83 -3.76 5.76
N THR A 3 -14.48 -3.92 4.49
CA THR A 3 -13.74 -5.09 4.02
C THR A 3 -12.38 -5.09 4.71
N THR A 4 -12.08 -6.17 5.42
CA THR A 4 -10.77 -6.35 6.04
C THR A 4 -9.71 -6.47 4.94
N VAL A 5 -8.55 -5.83 5.10
CA VAL A 5 -7.45 -5.80 4.12
C VAL A 5 -7.10 -7.20 3.58
N ALA A 6 -7.24 -8.24 4.41
CA ALA A 6 -7.04 -9.63 3.99
C ALA A 6 -8.04 -10.12 2.92
N GLN A 7 -9.29 -9.64 2.95
CA GLN A 7 -10.33 -9.97 1.97
C GLN A 7 -10.04 -9.32 0.61
N GLU A 8 -9.53 -8.09 0.60
CA GLU A 8 -9.11 -7.42 -0.64
C GLU A 8 -7.90 -8.10 -1.26
N ILE A 9 -6.90 -8.46 -0.47
CA ILE A 9 -5.72 -9.21 -0.92
C ILE A 9 -6.14 -10.57 -1.51
N ALA A 10 -7.08 -11.27 -0.87
CA ALA A 10 -7.58 -12.55 -1.37
C ALA A 10 -8.30 -12.42 -2.72
N LEU A 11 -9.06 -11.35 -2.91
CA LEU A 11 -9.76 -11.07 -4.17
C LEU A 11 -8.76 -10.73 -5.29
N ASP A 12 -7.81 -9.84 -5.03
CA ASP A 12 -6.80 -9.44 -6.01
C ASP A 12 -5.91 -10.63 -6.42
N ASN A 13 -5.48 -11.45 -5.46
CA ASN A 13 -4.72 -12.67 -5.74
C ASN A 13 -5.52 -13.69 -6.56
N ALA A 14 -6.85 -13.76 -6.38
CA ALA A 14 -7.70 -14.65 -7.18
C ALA A 14 -7.79 -14.21 -8.66
N LEU A 15 -7.49 -12.94 -8.97
CA LEU A 15 -7.45 -12.40 -10.34
C LEU A 15 -6.10 -12.68 -11.04
N VAL A 16 -5.07 -13.06 -10.28
CA VAL A 16 -3.72 -13.34 -10.80
C VAL A 16 -3.47 -14.84 -10.79
N ALA A 17 -3.04 -15.39 -11.94
CA ALA A 17 -2.65 -16.79 -12.03
C ALA A 17 -1.59 -17.13 -10.97
N LEU A 18 -1.72 -18.27 -10.30
CA LEU A 18 -0.90 -18.65 -9.15
C LEU A 18 0.62 -18.58 -9.45
N GLU A 19 1.01 -18.99 -10.65
CA GLU A 19 2.38 -18.95 -11.18
C GLU A 19 2.92 -17.54 -11.48
N LYS A 20 2.06 -16.52 -11.41
CA LYS A 20 2.38 -15.09 -11.57
C LYS A 20 2.23 -14.29 -10.28
N GLN A 21 1.76 -14.91 -9.20
CA GLN A 21 1.67 -14.25 -7.90
C GLN A 21 3.09 -14.01 -7.36
N VAL A 22 3.41 -12.75 -7.09
CA VAL A 22 4.68 -12.35 -6.48
C VAL A 22 4.35 -11.76 -5.12
N GLU A 23 4.90 -12.34 -4.05
CA GLU A 23 4.85 -11.70 -2.75
C GLU A 23 5.72 -10.44 -2.81
N ILE A 24 5.09 -9.28 -2.63
CA ILE A 24 5.82 -8.07 -2.29
C ILE A 24 6.51 -8.38 -0.95
N GLY A 25 7.82 -8.57 -0.98
CA GLY A 25 8.60 -8.77 0.25
C GLY A 25 8.41 -7.59 1.21
N LYS A 26 9.05 -7.64 2.39
CA LYS A 26 9.23 -6.43 3.22
C LYS A 26 10.15 -5.45 2.48
N CYS A 27 9.65 -4.81 1.43
CA CYS A 27 10.29 -3.69 0.78
C CYS A 27 10.27 -2.55 1.80
N ASN A 28 11.43 -2.00 2.12
CA ASN A 28 11.58 -0.84 3.01
C ASN A 28 10.91 0.43 2.45
N MET A 29 10.35 0.38 1.25
CA MET A 29 9.68 1.49 0.57
C MET A 29 8.17 1.49 0.84
N ARG A 30 7.79 1.34 2.10
CA ARG A 30 6.41 1.60 2.52
C ARG A 30 6.25 3.11 2.72
N ILE A 31 5.17 3.68 2.18
CA ILE A 31 4.86 5.10 2.22
C ILE A 31 4.11 5.38 3.52
N ASP A 32 4.68 6.26 4.33
CA ASP A 32 4.06 6.77 5.55
C ASP A 32 3.32 8.06 5.18
N PRO A 33 1.97 8.05 5.11
CA PRO A 33 1.19 9.21 4.71
C PRO A 33 1.16 10.30 5.79
N GLU A 34 1.43 9.95 7.05
CA GLU A 34 1.42 10.90 8.18
C GLU A 34 2.78 11.60 8.35
N LYS A 35 3.86 11.01 7.81
CA LYS A 35 5.17 11.66 7.81
C LYS A 35 5.23 12.80 6.81
N THR A 36 5.42 14.00 7.34
CA THR A 36 5.82 15.17 6.56
C THR A 36 7.21 14.94 5.96
N ARG A 37 7.29 14.64 4.66
CA ARG A 37 8.57 14.63 3.95
C ARG A 37 8.95 16.05 3.54
N LYS A 38 10.24 16.36 3.62
CA LYS A 38 10.81 17.70 3.37
C LYS A 38 10.71 18.16 1.90
N GLU A 39 10.36 17.25 0.99
CA GLU A 39 10.33 17.53 -0.45
C GLU A 39 8.90 17.75 -0.93
N HIS A 40 8.63 18.92 -1.50
CA HIS A 40 7.31 19.27 -2.06
C HIS A 40 6.86 18.34 -3.19
N SER A 41 7.82 17.75 -3.93
CA SER A 41 7.54 16.74 -4.96
C SER A 41 6.93 15.46 -4.38
N TYR A 42 7.19 15.16 -3.11
CA TYR A 42 6.66 13.96 -2.47
C TYR A 42 5.13 14.01 -2.37
N GLN A 43 4.57 15.16 -1.98
CA GLN A 43 3.11 15.32 -1.89
C GLN A 43 2.45 15.13 -3.25
N VAL A 44 3.03 15.69 -4.32
CA VAL A 44 2.51 15.52 -5.69
C VAL A 44 2.52 14.06 -6.12
N VAL A 45 3.56 13.30 -5.77
CA VAL A 45 3.63 11.86 -6.05
C VAL A 45 2.57 11.10 -5.24
N LEU A 46 2.34 11.46 -3.98
CA LEU A 46 1.29 10.85 -3.16
C LEU A 46 -0.10 11.14 -3.71
N ASP A 47 -0.38 12.38 -4.08
CA ASP A 47 -1.69 12.79 -4.61
C ASP A 47 -1.97 12.09 -5.94
N ALA A 48 -0.97 11.95 -6.81
CA ALA A 48 -1.09 11.21 -8.06
C ALA A 48 -1.28 9.70 -7.82
N LEU A 49 -0.54 9.13 -6.85
CA LEU A 49 -0.67 7.73 -6.47
C LEU A 49 -2.04 7.46 -5.84
N ALA A 50 -2.59 8.38 -5.04
CA ALA A 50 -3.90 8.27 -4.41
C ALA A 50 -5.07 8.17 -5.40
N LEU A 51 -4.87 8.61 -6.64
CA LEU A 51 -5.85 8.42 -7.73
C LEU A 51 -5.83 7.02 -8.33
N THR A 52 -4.85 6.18 -7.97
CA THR A 52 -4.70 4.82 -8.49
C THR A 52 -5.29 3.79 -7.52
N THR A 53 -5.79 2.69 -8.06
CA THR A 53 -6.31 1.57 -7.26
C THR A 53 -5.24 0.85 -6.44
N CYS A 54 -3.96 1.02 -6.80
CA CYS A 54 -2.83 0.40 -6.09
C CYS A 54 -2.31 1.22 -4.90
N TYR A 55 -2.83 2.44 -4.67
CA TYR A 55 -2.44 3.28 -3.53
C TYR A 55 -2.44 2.56 -2.17
N PRO A 56 -3.47 1.76 -1.81
CA PRO A 56 -3.51 1.08 -0.52
C PRO A 56 -2.37 0.07 -0.32
N ALA A 57 -1.80 -0.48 -1.40
CA ALA A 57 -0.70 -1.43 -1.35
C ALA A 57 0.63 -0.77 -0.93
N PHE A 58 0.76 0.56 -1.11
CA PHE A 58 1.96 1.31 -0.76
C PHE A 58 1.89 1.96 0.62
N LEU A 59 0.70 2.13 1.18
CA LEU A 59 0.52 2.70 2.51
C LEU A 59 1.08 1.79 3.59
N ILE A 60 1.84 2.35 4.52
CA ILE A 60 2.16 1.68 5.78
C ILE A 60 0.85 1.56 6.58
N THR A 61 0.05 0.53 6.35
CA THR A 61 -1.05 0.14 7.26
C THR A 61 -0.53 -0.64 8.46
N ALA A 62 0.75 -0.46 8.79
CA ALA A 62 1.28 -1.06 9.98
C ALA A 62 0.74 -0.24 11.16
N SER A 63 -0.32 -0.76 11.76
CA SER A 63 -0.59 -0.69 13.19
C SER A 63 0.63 -1.24 13.95
N VAL A 64 1.79 -0.62 13.80
CA VAL A 64 2.95 -0.86 14.64
C VAL A 64 2.56 -0.23 15.97
N PRO A 65 2.39 -1.02 17.04
CA PRO A 65 2.29 -0.44 18.37
C PRO A 65 3.58 0.35 18.58
N LEU A 66 3.46 1.64 18.86
CA LEU A 66 4.58 2.46 19.30
C LEU A 66 5.17 1.74 20.53
N ILE A 67 6.39 1.20 20.39
CA ILE A 67 7.13 0.58 21.49
C ILE A 67 7.70 1.68 22.37
#